data_AF-A0A1F8R843-F1
#
_entry.id   AF-A0A1F8R843-F1
#
_cell.length_a   1.000
_cell.length_b   1.000
_cell.length_c   1.000
_cell.angle_alpha   90.00
_cell.angle_beta   90.00
_cell.angle_gamma   90.00
#
_symmetry.space_group_name_H-M   'P 1'
#
loop_
_entity.id
_entity.type
_entity.pdbx_description
1 polymer ?
#
loop_
_entity_poly.entity_id
_entity_poly.type
_entity_poly.pdbx_seq_one_letter_code
_entity_poly.pdbx_strand_id
1 'polypeptide(L)'
;MQPLESNQDWLIALQDTGLRQAEAIETLRSRLYRGLLAYLGGQRSDLATRDQAELEQLADELTQEALLTILDKLSTFRGESKFTTWAYKIAVHHAISTLRRKRWQDLSLDALTESDELRSFSTLAEARVTAHPESQVERQAIWDSVQKVID
;
A
#
# COMPACT_ATOMS: atom_id res chain seq x y z
N MET A 1 6.81 27.62 -5.65
CA MET A 1 6.87 26.21 -6.11
C MET A 1 5.79 26.00 -7.15
N GLN A 2 6.09 25.29 -8.24
CA GLN A 2 5.05 24.87 -9.16
C GLN A 2 4.28 23.68 -8.57
N PRO A 3 2.95 23.66 -8.66
CA PRO A 3 2.16 22.55 -8.15
C PRO A 3 2.40 21.28 -8.98
N LEU A 4 2.50 20.12 -8.34
CA LEU A 4 2.68 18.81 -8.99
C LEU A 4 1.33 18.28 -9.48
N GLU A 5 0.84 18.83 -10.59
CA GLU A 5 -0.50 18.55 -11.11
C GLU A 5 -0.49 17.49 -12.20
N SER A 6 0.53 17.50 -13.08
CA SER A 6 0.62 16.57 -14.20
C SER A 6 1.56 15.39 -13.93
N ASN A 7 1.42 14.33 -14.73
CA ASN A 7 2.32 13.19 -14.73
C ASN A 7 3.77 13.59 -15.02
N GLN A 8 3.99 14.55 -15.92
CA GLN A 8 5.32 15.01 -16.27
C GLN A 8 5.95 15.80 -15.13
N ASP A 9 5.18 16.64 -14.42
CA ASP A 9 5.69 17.40 -13.26
C ASP A 9 6.21 16.46 -12.18
N TRP A 10 5.45 15.38 -11.89
CA TRP A 10 5.85 14.35 -10.94
C TRP A 10 7.15 13.66 -11.36
N LEU A 11 7.26 13.22 -12.61
CA LEU A 11 8.45 12.52 -13.09
C LEU A 11 9.68 13.42 -13.07
N ILE A 12 9.56 14.66 -13.59
CA ILE A 12 10.66 15.63 -13.61
C ILE A 12 11.11 15.91 -12.18
N ALA A 13 10.18 16.19 -11.25
CA ALA A 13 10.55 16.54 -9.89
C ALA A 13 11.16 15.37 -9.11
N LEU A 14 10.65 14.13 -9.29
CA LEU A 14 11.18 12.94 -8.62
C LEU A 14 12.51 12.44 -9.20
N GLN A 15 12.80 12.74 -10.46
CA GLN A 15 14.08 12.44 -11.12
C GLN A 15 15.11 13.58 -11.00
N ASP A 16 14.70 14.75 -10.50
CA ASP A 16 15.62 15.86 -10.21
C ASP A 16 16.57 15.49 -9.05
N THR A 17 17.48 16.40 -8.71
CA THR A 17 18.40 16.27 -7.59
C THR A 17 18.25 17.44 -6.62
N GLY A 18 18.51 17.19 -5.33
CA GLY A 18 18.49 18.23 -4.30
C GLY A 18 17.07 18.61 -3.83
N LEU A 19 16.83 19.89 -3.56
CA LEU A 19 15.65 20.36 -2.83
C LEU A 19 14.33 20.04 -3.53
N ARG A 20 14.27 20.19 -4.86
CA ARG A 20 13.04 19.91 -5.63
C ARG A 20 12.63 18.44 -5.53
N GLN A 21 13.61 17.53 -5.57
CA GLN A 21 13.36 16.10 -5.39
C GLN A 21 12.87 15.80 -3.97
N ALA A 22 13.52 16.37 -2.96
CA ALA A 22 13.11 16.20 -1.57
C ALA A 22 11.67 16.68 -1.31
N GLU A 23 11.30 17.84 -1.87
CA GLU A 23 9.94 18.38 -1.79
C GLU A 23 8.90 17.48 -2.48
N ALA A 24 9.23 16.94 -3.66
CA ALA A 24 8.37 16.02 -4.38
C ALA A 24 8.18 14.70 -3.61
N ILE A 25 9.26 14.17 -3.03
CA ILE A 25 9.23 12.98 -2.17
C ILE A 25 8.32 13.22 -0.96
N GLU A 26 8.45 14.36 -0.26
CA GLU A 26 7.61 14.65 0.91
C GLU A 26 6.14 14.86 0.53
N THR A 27 5.89 15.49 -0.62
CA THR A 27 4.53 15.65 -1.15
C THR A 27 3.90 14.29 -1.46
N LEU A 28 4.66 13.38 -2.07
CA LEU A 28 4.20 12.02 -2.36
C LEU A 28 3.96 11.24 -1.06
N ARG A 29 4.90 11.30 -0.12
CA ARG A 29 4.82 10.66 1.19
C ARG A 29 3.54 11.08 1.92
N SER A 30 3.30 12.40 2.04
CA SER A 30 2.11 12.94 2.69
C SER A 30 0.80 12.46 2.06
N ARG A 31 0.74 12.36 0.72
CA ARG A 31 -0.44 11.86 0.00
C ARG A 31 -0.66 10.36 0.25
N LEU A 32 0.39 9.56 0.17
CA LEU A 32 0.33 8.12 0.41
C LEU A 32 -0.06 7.81 1.86
N TYR A 33 0.53 8.53 2.83
CA TYR A 33 0.23 8.37 4.25
C TYR A 33 -1.26 8.59 4.53
N ARG A 34 -1.83 9.72 4.09
CA ARG A 34 -3.26 10.01 4.28
C ARG A 34 -4.15 8.95 3.63
N GLY A 35 -3.81 8.53 2.42
CA GLY A 35 -4.59 7.51 1.71
C GLY A 35 -4.48 6.12 2.32
N LEU A 36 -3.32 5.75 2.88
CA LEU A 36 -3.13 4.48 3.58
C LEU A 36 -3.79 4.49 4.96
N LEU A 37 -3.70 5.59 5.70
CA LEU A 37 -4.40 5.74 6.98
C LEU A 37 -5.93 5.62 6.79
N ALA A 38 -6.48 6.27 5.77
CA ALA A 38 -7.89 6.13 5.41
C ALA A 38 -8.26 4.70 5.00
N TYR A 39 -7.38 4.02 4.24
CA TYR A 39 -7.58 2.62 3.85
C TYR A 39 -7.61 1.68 5.07
N LEU A 40 -6.68 1.87 6.01
CA LEU A 40 -6.57 1.07 7.23
C LEU A 40 -7.76 1.30 8.17
N GLY A 41 -8.20 2.55 8.34
CA GLY A 41 -9.32 2.89 9.24
C GLY A 41 -10.72 2.65 8.64
N GLY A 42 -10.86 2.68 7.31
CA GLY A 42 -12.18 2.65 6.65
C GLY A 42 -12.66 1.29 6.17
N GLN A 43 -11.77 0.36 5.81
CA GLN A 43 -12.14 -0.87 5.10
C GLN A 43 -11.74 -2.18 5.79
N ARG A 44 -11.11 -2.10 6.96
CA ARG A 44 -10.60 -3.25 7.70
C ARG A 44 -11.22 -3.33 9.08
N SER A 45 -12.36 -4.01 9.17
CA SER A 45 -13.04 -4.29 10.44
C SER A 45 -12.22 -5.17 11.38
N ASP A 46 -11.29 -5.98 10.85
CA ASP A 46 -10.30 -6.77 11.61
C ASP A 46 -9.25 -5.89 12.32
N LEU A 47 -9.08 -4.65 11.87
CA LEU A 47 -8.16 -3.68 12.46
C LEU A 47 -8.87 -2.59 13.27
N ALA A 48 -10.21 -2.58 13.28
CA ALA A 48 -11.02 -1.56 13.94
C ALA A 48 -10.89 -1.56 15.47
N THR A 49 -10.30 -2.61 16.06
CA THR A 49 -9.99 -2.71 17.48
C THR A 49 -8.59 -2.20 17.84
N ARG A 50 -7.73 -1.90 16.86
CA ARG A 50 -6.39 -1.35 17.11
C ARG A 50 -6.47 0.10 17.55
N ASP A 51 -5.54 0.49 18.41
CA ASP A 51 -5.45 1.88 18.84
C ASP A 51 -5.05 2.78 17.66
N GLN A 52 -5.52 4.02 17.68
CA GLN A 52 -5.25 5.01 16.62
C GLN A 52 -3.73 5.19 16.42
N ALA A 53 -2.95 5.17 17.50
CA ALA A 53 -1.49 5.27 17.42
C ALA A 53 -0.84 4.10 16.67
N GLU A 54 -1.38 2.88 16.81
CA GLU A 54 -0.88 1.71 16.06
C GLU A 54 -1.19 1.82 14.57
N LEU A 55 -2.37 2.35 14.22
CA LEU A 55 -2.75 2.59 12.82
C LEU A 55 -1.87 3.66 12.17
N GLU A 56 -1.56 4.74 12.90
CA GLU A 56 -0.66 5.80 12.43
C GLU A 56 0.76 5.27 12.21
N GLN A 57 1.30 4.52 13.17
CA GLN A 57 2.61 3.89 13.01
C GLN A 57 2.65 2.95 11.81
N LEU A 58 1.63 2.10 11.67
CA LEU A 58 1.53 1.17 10.54
C LEU A 58 1.40 1.91 9.19
N ALA A 59 0.63 2.99 9.14
CA ALA A 59 0.49 3.81 7.94
C ALA A 59 1.84 4.45 7.54
N ASP A 60 2.63 4.91 8.52
CA ASP A 60 3.96 5.46 8.28
C ASP A 60 4.94 4.39 7.77
N GLU A 61 5.02 3.24 8.43
CA GLU A 61 5.82 2.08 7.98
C GLU A 61 5.51 1.71 6.52
N LEU A 62 4.21 1.54 6.22
CA LEU A 62 3.76 1.15 4.88
C LEU A 62 4.05 2.22 3.83
N THR A 63 3.92 3.50 4.21
CA THR A 63 4.22 4.62 3.32
C THR A 63 5.69 4.66 2.97
N GLN A 64 6.59 4.46 3.93
CA GLN A 64 8.03 4.46 3.70
C GLN A 64 8.43 3.33 2.74
N GLU A 65 7.96 2.10 2.98
CA GLU A 65 8.27 0.96 2.10
C GLU A 65 7.68 1.12 0.69
N ALA A 66 6.44 1.65 0.60
CA ALA A 66 5.81 1.94 -0.68
C ALA A 66 6.58 3.02 -1.46
N LEU A 67 7.02 4.08 -0.79
CA LEU A 67 7.76 5.18 -1.39
C LEU A 67 9.06 4.70 -2.02
N LEU A 68 9.82 3.86 -1.31
CA LEU A 68 11.03 3.22 -1.86
C LEU A 68 10.71 2.39 -3.11
N THR A 69 9.66 1.58 -3.05
CA THR A 69 9.22 0.77 -4.19
C THR A 69 8.79 1.61 -5.39
N ILE A 70 8.12 2.75 -5.15
CA ILE A 70 7.67 3.66 -6.19
C ILE A 70 8.87 4.34 -6.86
N LEU A 71 9.84 4.82 -6.08
CA LEU A 71 11.05 5.45 -6.60
C LEU A 71 11.88 4.45 -7.44
N ASP A 72 12.02 3.22 -6.97
CA ASP A 72 12.69 2.13 -7.71
C ASP A 72 12.00 1.83 -9.05
N LYS A 73 10.66 1.82 -9.04
CA LYS A 73 9.83 1.53 -10.22
C LYS A 73 9.49 2.74 -11.06
N LEU A 74 10.02 3.93 -10.76
CA LEU A 74 9.62 5.18 -11.40
C LEU A 74 9.76 5.13 -12.92
N SER A 75 10.81 4.47 -13.42
CA SER A 75 11.08 4.26 -14.85
C SER A 75 10.06 3.36 -15.56
N THR A 76 9.29 2.57 -14.82
CA THR A 76 8.27 1.66 -15.37
C THR A 76 6.92 2.33 -15.58
N PHE A 77 6.74 3.56 -15.09
CA PHE A 77 5.49 4.29 -15.24
C PHE A 77 5.29 4.76 -16.68
N ARG A 78 4.24 4.25 -17.34
CA ARG A 78 3.94 4.51 -18.75
C ARG A 78 3.04 5.72 -19.02
N GLY A 79 2.53 6.38 -17.98
CA GLY A 79 1.65 7.55 -18.15
C GLY A 79 0.19 7.22 -18.54
N GLU A 80 -0.21 5.95 -18.57
CA GLU A 80 -1.57 5.49 -18.91
C GLU A 80 -2.65 5.86 -17.86
N SER A 81 -2.24 6.39 -16.71
CA SER A 81 -3.12 6.89 -15.63
C SER A 81 -2.45 8.07 -14.93
N LYS A 82 -3.13 8.74 -13.99
CA LYS A 82 -2.47 9.73 -13.12
C LYS A 82 -1.34 9.05 -12.33
N PHE A 83 -0.21 9.73 -12.18
CA PHE A 83 0.93 9.23 -11.42
C PHE A 83 0.53 8.84 -9.98
N THR A 84 -0.28 9.68 -9.33
CA THR A 84 -0.79 9.45 -7.98
C THR A 84 -1.64 8.18 -7.88
N THR A 85 -2.44 7.88 -8.90
CA THR A 85 -3.21 6.62 -9.00
C THR A 85 -2.29 5.41 -9.09
N TRP A 86 -1.23 5.47 -9.92
CA TRP A 86 -0.26 4.40 -10.06
C TRP A 86 0.56 4.18 -8.77
N ALA A 87 1.03 5.26 -8.15
CA ALA A 87 1.73 5.22 -6.87
C ALA A 87 0.86 4.61 -5.77
N TYR A 88 -0.42 5.00 -5.70
CA TYR A 88 -1.35 4.48 -4.71
C TYR A 88 -1.64 2.97 -4.90
N LYS A 89 -1.73 2.48 -6.15
CA LYS A 89 -1.80 1.03 -6.46
C LYS A 89 -0.67 0.26 -5.80
N ILE A 90 0.56 0.77 -5.95
CA ILE A 90 1.75 0.15 -5.37
C ILE A 90 1.64 0.15 -3.84
N ALA A 91 1.29 1.29 -3.25
CA ALA A 91 1.16 1.42 -1.79
C ALA A 91 0.11 0.48 -1.19
N VAL A 92 -1.08 0.37 -1.79
CA VAL A 92 -2.13 -0.54 -1.31
C VAL A 92 -1.74 -2.00 -1.50
N HIS A 93 -1.18 -2.39 -2.65
CA HIS A 93 -0.69 -3.76 -2.84
C HIS A 93 0.38 -4.12 -1.80
N HIS A 94 1.25 -3.16 -1.48
CA HIS A 94 2.26 -3.31 -0.45
C HIS A 94 1.62 -3.49 0.94
N ALA A 95 0.65 -2.63 1.30
CA ALA A 95 -0.13 -2.73 2.53
C ALA A 95 -0.81 -4.10 2.68
N ILE A 96 -1.50 -4.57 1.64
CA ILE A 96 -2.18 -5.88 1.63
C ILE A 96 -1.15 -7.00 1.86
N SER A 97 -0.02 -6.97 1.16
CA SER A 97 1.03 -7.98 1.29
C SER A 97 1.63 -8.02 2.70
N THR A 98 1.94 -6.86 3.27
CA THR A 98 2.52 -6.75 4.61
C THR A 98 1.52 -7.13 5.70
N LEU A 99 0.28 -6.66 5.63
CA LEU A 99 -0.78 -7.06 6.56
C LEU A 99 -1.06 -8.56 6.52
N ARG A 100 -1.06 -9.17 5.33
CA ARG A 100 -1.21 -10.62 5.20
C ARG A 100 -0.06 -11.36 5.88
N ARG A 101 1.19 -10.92 5.68
CA ARG A 101 2.37 -11.50 6.35
C ARG A 101 2.30 -11.33 7.87
N LYS A 102 1.98 -10.14 8.38
CA LYS A 102 1.84 -9.88 9.82
C LYS A 102 0.76 -10.77 10.44
N ARG A 103 -0.42 -10.89 9.82
CA ARG A 103 -1.49 -11.80 10.29
C ARG A 103 -1.06 -13.27 10.33
N TRP A 104 -0.24 -13.72 9.38
CA TRP A 104 0.26 -15.10 9.38
C TRP A 104 1.36 -15.31 10.42
N GLN A 105 2.16 -14.30 10.74
CA GLN A 105 3.11 -14.35 11.84
C GLN A 105 2.39 -14.39 13.19
N ASP A 106 1.34 -13.58 13.36
CA ASP A 106 0.50 -13.59 14.57
C ASP A 106 -0.17 -14.97 14.76
N LEU A 107 -0.79 -15.51 13.70
CA LEU A 107 -1.37 -16.86 13.72
C LEU A 107 -0.32 -17.95 13.90
N SER A 108 0.89 -17.79 13.36
CA SER A 108 1.98 -18.75 13.55
C SER A 108 2.56 -18.68 14.96
N LEU A 109 2.57 -17.52 15.63
CA LEU A 109 2.93 -17.41 17.04
C LEU A 109 1.86 -18.09 17.91
N ASP A 110 0.58 -17.84 17.62
CA ASP A 110 -0.54 -18.49 18.30
C ASP A 110 -0.61 -20.00 18.02
N ALA A 111 -0.08 -20.46 16.90
CA ALA A 111 -0.06 -21.87 16.51
C ALA A 111 1.28 -22.58 16.76
N LEU A 112 2.35 -21.87 17.17
CA LEU A 112 3.52 -22.47 17.84
C LEU A 112 3.14 -23.03 19.22
N THR A 113 1.97 -22.66 19.74
CA THR A 113 1.29 -23.29 20.89
C THR A 113 0.51 -24.57 20.52
N GLU A 114 0.26 -24.86 19.23
CA GLU A 114 -0.50 -26.03 18.74
C GLU A 114 0.09 -26.57 17.41
N SER A 115 1.19 -27.33 17.48
CA SER A 115 1.95 -27.77 16.29
C SER A 115 1.45 -29.09 15.67
N ASP A 116 1.08 -29.07 14.37
CA ASP A 116 1.60 -29.90 13.25
C ASP A 116 0.84 -29.60 11.92
N GLU A 117 -0.37 -29.04 11.98
CA GLU A 117 -1.24 -28.84 10.80
C GLU A 117 -0.85 -27.66 9.88
N LEU A 118 -0.04 -26.72 10.37
CA LEU A 118 0.32 -25.47 9.69
C LEU A 118 1.17 -25.65 8.43
N ARG A 119 2.03 -26.68 8.40
CA ARG A 119 2.90 -26.91 7.23
C ARG A 119 2.08 -27.31 6.01
N SER A 120 1.01 -28.10 6.21
CA SER A 120 0.06 -28.46 5.15
C SER A 120 -0.77 -27.26 4.68
N PHE A 121 -1.12 -26.33 5.58
CA PHE A 121 -1.94 -25.17 5.24
C PHE A 121 -1.17 -24.11 4.45
N SER A 122 0.10 -23.89 4.78
CA SER A 122 0.99 -22.97 4.05
C SER A 122 1.13 -23.36 2.57
N THR A 123 1.34 -24.65 2.27
CA THR A 123 1.51 -25.14 0.89
C THR A 123 0.22 -25.06 0.07
N LEU A 124 -0.94 -25.33 0.69
CA LEU A 124 -2.25 -25.24 0.03
C LEU A 124 -2.69 -23.79 -0.21
N ALA A 125 -2.34 -22.88 0.69
CA ALA A 125 -2.65 -21.47 0.56
C ALA A 125 -1.80 -20.77 -0.52
N GLU A 126 -0.54 -21.15 -0.70
CA GLU A 126 0.30 -20.69 -1.82
C GLU A 126 -0.28 -21.08 -3.18
N ALA A 127 -0.81 -22.31 -3.32
CA ALA A 127 -1.48 -22.76 -4.54
C ALA A 127 -2.82 -22.03 -4.80
N ARG A 128 -3.52 -21.60 -3.74
CA ARG A 128 -4.80 -20.86 -3.84
C ARG A 128 -4.60 -19.39 -4.21
N VAL A 129 -3.47 -18.79 -3.82
CA VAL A 129 -3.06 -17.41 -4.18
C VAL A 129 -2.90 -17.24 -5.69
N THR A 130 -2.48 -18.29 -6.41
CA THR A 130 -2.36 -18.26 -7.87
C THR A 130 -3.68 -18.47 -8.62
N ALA A 131 -4.77 -18.88 -7.95
CA ALA A 131 -5.94 -19.45 -8.60
C ALA A 131 -7.30 -18.77 -8.32
N HIS A 132 -7.40 -17.69 -7.54
CA HIS A 132 -8.72 -17.10 -7.21
C HIS A 132 -9.12 -15.85 -8.03
N PRO A 133 -10.23 -15.92 -8.81
CA PRO A 133 -10.78 -14.81 -9.61
C PRO A 133 -11.64 -13.80 -8.81
N GLU A 134 -11.80 -13.97 -7.50
CA GLU A 134 -12.67 -13.14 -6.64
C GLU A 134 -12.14 -11.71 -6.39
N SER A 135 -10.96 -11.38 -6.90
CA SER A 135 -10.23 -10.14 -6.64
C SER A 135 -10.79 -8.89 -7.35
N GLN A 136 -11.73 -9.01 -8.29
CA GLN A 136 -12.16 -7.86 -9.11
C GLN A 136 -13.13 -6.90 -8.40
N VAL A 137 -14.07 -7.42 -7.60
CA VAL A 137 -15.10 -6.60 -6.92
C VAL A 137 -14.51 -5.84 -5.73
N GLU A 138 -13.68 -6.50 -4.92
CA GLU A 138 -12.93 -5.83 -3.84
C GLU A 138 -11.97 -4.78 -4.41
N ARG A 139 -11.27 -5.08 -5.52
CA ARG A 139 -10.42 -4.10 -6.21
C ARG A 139 -11.23 -2.87 -6.63
N GLN A 140 -12.42 -3.06 -7.18
CA GLN A 140 -13.27 -1.94 -7.62
C GLN A 140 -13.79 -1.11 -6.45
N ALA A 141 -14.23 -1.75 -5.36
CA ALA A 141 -14.69 -1.06 -4.16
C ALA A 141 -13.59 -0.27 -3.44
N ILE A 142 -12.35 -0.79 -3.47
CA ILE A 142 -11.15 -0.08 -3.02
C ILE A 142 -10.90 1.13 -3.92
N TRP A 143 -10.97 0.98 -5.25
CA TRP A 143 -10.81 2.09 -6.20
C TRP A 143 -11.81 3.23 -6.01
N ASP A 144 -13.09 2.89 -5.81
CA ASP A 144 -14.17 3.87 -5.72
C ASP A 144 -14.14 4.68 -4.42
N SER A 145 -13.67 4.07 -3.33
CA SER A 145 -13.52 4.77 -2.03
C SER A 145 -12.31 5.69 -2.00
N VAL A 146 -11.26 5.34 -2.75
CA VAL A 146 -10.01 6.10 -2.86
C VAL A 146 -10.19 7.34 -3.70
N GLN A 147 -10.98 7.27 -4.78
CA GLN A 147 -11.25 8.42 -5.63
C GLN A 147 -11.90 9.58 -4.84
N LYS A 148 -12.74 9.26 -3.84
CA LYS A 148 -13.42 10.25 -2.98
C LYS A 148 -12.49 10.99 -2.00
N VAL A 149 -11.29 10.49 -1.75
CA VAL A 149 -10.32 11.08 -0.80
C VAL A 149 -9.19 11.83 -1.53
N ILE A 150 -8.95 11.49 -2.80
CA ILE A 150 -7.89 12.08 -3.63
C ILE A 150 -8.35 13.35 -4.37
N ASP A 151 -9.64 13.48 -4.66
CA ASP A 151 -10.25 14.70 -5.22
C ASP A 151 -10.59 15.73 -4.13
#